data_AF-A0A661D6W8-F1
#
_entry.id   AF-A0A661D6W8-F1
#
_cell.length_a   1.000
_cell.length_b   1.000
_cell.length_c   1.000
_cell.angle_alpha   90.00
_cell.angle_beta   90.00
_cell.angle_gamma   90.00
#
_symmetry.space_group_name_H-M   'P 1'
#
loop_
_entity.id
_entity.type
_entity.pdbx_description
1 polymer ?
#
loop_
_entity_poly.entity_id
_entity_poly.type
_entity_poly.pdbx_seq_one_letter_code
_entity_poly.pdbx_strand_id
1 'polypeptide(L)' 'MQPVKGRFTSSFGEQSYFNGQRRNPHTGLDIAAALGTPVAAPAAGKVVNTGHYFFTGEAV' A
#
# COMPACT_ATOMS: atom_id res chain seq x y z
N MET A 1 11.24 -3.02 -10.18
CA MET A 1 11.11 -4.28 -9.40
C MET A 1 9.83 -4.22 -8.59
N GLN A 2 9.17 -5.34 -8.27
CA GLN A 2 8.05 -5.33 -7.31
C GLN A 2 8.59 -5.15 -5.87
N PRO A 3 8.01 -4.28 -5.02
CA PRO A 3 8.51 -4.02 -3.66
C PRO A 3 8.52 -5.25 -2.74
N VAL A 4 7.55 -6.15 -2.93
CA VAL A 4 7.38 -7.39 -2.18
C VAL A 4 6.90 -8.48 -3.13
N LYS A 5 7.36 -9.72 -2.98
CA LYS A 5 6.79 -10.87 -3.69
C LYS A 5 5.43 -11.22 -3.06
N GLY A 6 4.36 -11.13 -3.81
CA GLY A 6 3.01 -11.46 -3.33
C GLY A 6 1.94 -11.30 -4.39
N ARG A 7 0.75 -11.86 -4.11
CA ARG A 7 -0.43 -11.73 -4.97
C ARG A 7 -1.02 -10.32 -4.84
N PHE A 8 -1.46 -9.75 -5.96
CA PHE A 8 -2.28 -8.54 -5.94
C PHE A 8 -3.67 -8.84 -5.38
N THR A 9 -4.06 -8.12 -4.33
CA THR A 9 -5.34 -8.34 -3.65
C THR A 9 -6.37 -7.26 -3.90
N SER A 10 -5.93 -6.03 -4.18
CA SER A 10 -6.79 -4.93 -4.62
C SER A 10 -6.04 -4.05 -5.60
N SER A 11 -6.72 -3.66 -6.68
CA SER A 11 -6.11 -2.90 -7.79
C SER A 11 -6.30 -1.40 -7.63
N PHE A 12 -5.43 -0.63 -8.30
CA PHE A 12 -5.59 0.81 -8.42
C PHE A 12 -6.93 1.18 -9.07
N GLY A 13 -7.61 2.17 -8.50
CA GLY A 13 -8.91 2.67 -8.97
C GLY A 13 -10.11 1.80 -8.57
N GLU A 14 -9.88 0.68 -7.87
CA GLU A 14 -10.97 -0.17 -7.39
C GLU A 14 -11.85 0.58 -6.38
N GLN A 15 -13.17 0.44 -6.51
CA GLN A 15 -14.11 1.13 -5.66
C GLN A 15 -14.09 0.55 -4.23
N SER A 16 -13.67 1.34 -3.25
CA SER A 16 -13.68 0.92 -1.84
C SER A 16 -15.05 1.09 -1.18
N TYR A 17 -15.37 0.16 -0.27
CA TYR A 17 -16.54 0.20 0.61
C TYR A 17 -16.11 -0.14 2.03
N PHE A 18 -16.37 0.76 2.99
CA PHE A 18 -16.10 0.53 4.41
C PHE A 18 -17.41 0.51 5.18
N ASN A 19 -17.66 -0.58 5.92
CA ASN A 19 -18.90 -0.79 6.67
C ASN A 19 -20.17 -0.56 5.81
N GLY A 20 -20.14 -1.04 4.55
CA GLY A 20 -21.23 -0.90 3.58
C GLY A 20 -21.33 0.47 2.91
N GLN A 21 -20.52 1.46 3.28
CA GLN A 21 -20.56 2.80 2.70
C GLN A 21 -19.51 2.96 1.61
N ARG A 22 -19.92 3.52 0.47
CA ARG A 22 -19.00 3.88 -0.63
C ARG A 22 -17.98 4.91 -0.14
N ARG A 23 -16.70 4.69 -0.43
CA ARG A 23 -15.59 5.60 -0.11
C ARG A 23 -14.85 6.01 -1.38
N ASN A 24 -13.75 6.74 -1.22
CA ASN A 24 -12.90 7.06 -2.37
C ASN A 24 -12.36 5.75 -2.99
N PRO A 25 -12.15 5.70 -4.31
CA PRO A 25 -11.46 4.59 -4.95
C PRO A 25 -10.05 4.37 -4.35
N HIS A 26 -9.55 3.16 -4.46
CA HIS A 26 -8.23 2.78 -3.99
C HIS A 26 -7.16 3.55 -4.79
N THR A 27 -6.38 4.39 -4.11
CA THR A 27 -5.35 5.24 -4.72
C THR A 27 -4.00 4.52 -4.89
N GLY A 28 -3.93 3.22 -4.59
CA GLY A 28 -2.71 2.41 -4.60
C GLY A 28 -2.96 1.01 -5.16
N LEU A 29 -2.03 0.10 -4.88
CA LEU A 29 -2.10 -1.32 -5.25
C LEU A 29 -1.73 -2.13 -4.01
N ASP A 30 -2.57 -3.11 -3.66
CA ASP A 30 -2.30 -3.96 -2.51
C ASP A 30 -1.60 -5.25 -2.94
N ILE A 31 -0.50 -5.56 -2.25
CA ILE A 31 0.24 -6.81 -2.38
C ILE A 31 0.12 -7.55 -1.04
N ALA A 32 -0.47 -8.75 -1.05
CA ALA A 32 -0.55 -9.56 0.16
C ALA A 32 0.84 -9.96 0.66
N ALA A 33 1.11 -9.69 1.94
CA ALA A 33 2.36 -10.02 2.62
C ALA A 33 2.08 -10.35 4.10
N ALA A 34 2.86 -11.26 4.68
CA ALA A 34 2.78 -11.53 6.12
C ALA A 34 3.43 -10.38 6.91
N LEU A 35 3.02 -10.18 8.17
CA LEU A 35 3.65 -9.20 9.06
C LEU A 35 5.16 -9.46 9.17
N GLY A 36 5.96 -8.39 9.08
CA GLY A 36 7.42 -8.48 9.12
C GLY A 36 8.09 -8.85 7.79
N THR A 37 7.32 -9.03 6.70
CA THR A 37 7.91 -9.23 5.37
C THR A 37 8.72 -8.00 4.95
N PRO A 38 10.01 -8.14 4.59
CA PRO A 38 10.81 -7.01 4.12
C PRO A 38 10.24 -6.38 2.83
N VAL A 39 10.21 -5.05 2.79
CA VAL A 39 9.79 -4.26 1.62
C VAL A 39 11.01 -3.61 0.99
N ALA A 40 11.24 -3.87 -0.30
CA ALA A 40 12.34 -3.28 -1.07
C ALA A 40 11.88 -2.02 -1.83
N ALA A 41 12.77 -1.05 -1.99
CA ALA A 41 12.53 0.08 -2.89
C ALA A 41 12.40 -0.42 -4.34
N PRO A 42 11.32 -0.09 -5.07
CA PRO A 42 11.10 -0.62 -6.43
C PRO A 42 12.08 -0.05 -7.47
N ALA A 43 12.71 1.08 -7.16
CA ALA A 43 13.70 1.80 -7.96
C ALA A 43 14.63 2.63 -7.04
N ALA A 44 15.76 3.10 -7.59
CA ALA A 44 16.66 4.01 -6.88
C ALA A 44 16.02 5.39 -6.66
N GLY A 45 16.31 6.02 -5.51
CA GLY A 45 15.77 7.33 -5.17
C GLY A 45 16.28 7.84 -3.82
N LYS A 46 15.70 8.94 -3.35
CA LYS A 46 15.97 9.52 -2.03
C LYS A 46 14.67 9.53 -1.23
N VAL A 47 14.73 9.03 0.00
CA VAL A 47 13.60 9.14 0.94
C VAL A 47 13.42 10.61 1.30
N VAL A 48 12.22 11.14 1.08
CA VAL A 48 11.88 12.54 1.36
C VAL A 48 10.93 12.70 2.56
N ASN A 49 10.28 11.61 2.97
CA ASN A 49 9.33 11.61 4.07
C ASN A 49 9.23 10.21 4.68
N THR A 50 9.02 10.13 5.99
CA THR A 50 8.73 8.90 6.72
C THR A 50 7.88 9.24 7.93
N GLY A 51 6.96 8.37 8.32
CA GLY A 51 6.20 8.60 9.54
C GLY A 51 5.10 7.59 9.81
N HIS A 52 4.41 7.80 10.93
CA HIS A 52 3.23 7.03 11.31
C HIS A 52 1.99 7.93 11.22
N TYR A 53 1.17 7.72 10.18
CA TYR A 53 0.02 8.56 9.88
C TYR A 53 -1.30 7.91 10.29
N PHE A 54 -2.32 8.73 10.52
CA PHE A 54 -3.61 8.28 11.03
C PHE A 54 -4.29 7.21 10.15
N PHE A 55 -4.21 7.33 8.83
CA PHE A 55 -4.88 6.39 7.91
C PHE A 55 -3.96 5.31 7.34
N THR A 56 -2.72 5.64 6.98
CA THR A 56 -1.80 4.71 6.30
C THR A 56 -0.89 3.94 7.25
N GLY A 57 -0.83 4.32 8.53
CA GLY A 57 0.13 3.75 9.47
C GLY A 57 1.58 4.15 9.13
N GLU A 58 2.52 3.22 9.29
CA GLU A 58 3.93 3.41 8.92
C GLU A 58 4.08 3.57 7.40
N ALA A 59 4.70 4.66 6.98
CA ALA A 59 4.94 4.97 5.56
C ALA A 59 6.35 5.53 5.33
N VAL A 60 6.85 5.29 4.11
CA VAL A 60 8.15 5.70 3.57
C VAL A 60 8.01 6.11 2.10
#